data_AF-A0A379GBJ6-F1
#
_entry.id   AF-A0A379GBJ6-F1
#
_cell.length_a   1.000
_cell.length_b   1.000
_cell.length_c   1.000
_cell.angle_alpha   90.00
_cell.angle_beta   90.00
_cell.angle_gamma   90.00
#
_symmetry.space_group_name_H-M   'P 1'
#
loop_
_entity.id
_entity.type
_entity.pdbx_description
1 polymer ?
#
loop_
_entity_poly.entity_id
_entity_poly.type
_entity_poly.pdbx_seq_one_letter_code
_entity_poly.pdbx_strand_id
1 'polypeptide(L)'
;MKLINKWPKKFPQSLEGPILFIGMAETAVGLGAGIFDEVRDRYPQALYLTSTRHPIADGELFCKFKENHSHATDHLLYLPHNLEQRQWIQQAKTIVLIDDEATTGNTFLNLLSALREEGKLTQIKQIIAVTLTDWSGDALQKRSPLPITTFSLVQGKWQWQANPDAPLPVMPNVNITASGQVAITGKQSWGRLGMTTPANDLGLFIHVSEGEKILVLGSGEFVWEPFLLAERLEKQGAIVKYSSTTRSPIATNFAIQSAITFTDNYGLGIPNFVYNVAHQQFDRILLCC
;
A
#
# COMPACT_ATOMS: atom_id res chain seq x y z
N MET A 1 8.27 -11.78 5.89
CA MET A 1 7.96 -11.92 7.34
C MET A 1 8.73 -11.00 8.30
N LYS A 2 10.08 -11.01 8.38
CA LYS A 2 10.82 -10.38 9.51
C LYS A 2 10.64 -8.85 9.71
N LEU A 3 10.20 -8.09 8.70
CA LEU A 3 10.06 -6.63 8.80
C LEU A 3 8.79 -6.22 9.54
N ILE A 4 7.69 -6.95 9.34
CA ILE A 4 6.38 -6.65 9.96
C ILE A 4 6.47 -6.81 11.49
N ASN A 5 7.16 -7.85 11.97
CA ASN A 5 7.32 -8.15 13.40
C ASN A 5 8.10 -7.09 14.22
N LYS A 6 8.72 -6.08 13.58
CA LYS A 6 9.44 -5.00 14.28
C LYS A 6 8.53 -3.84 14.68
N TRP A 7 7.44 -3.62 13.96
CA TRP A 7 6.51 -2.51 14.19
C TRP A 7 5.69 -2.61 15.49
N PRO A 8 5.22 -3.80 15.92
CA PRO A 8 4.38 -3.91 17.10
C PRO A 8 5.05 -3.42 18.39
N LYS A 9 6.39 -3.39 18.45
CA LYS A 9 7.13 -2.86 19.60
C LYS A 9 7.28 -1.33 19.57
N LYS A 10 7.19 -0.72 18.39
CA LYS A 10 7.30 0.74 18.22
C LYS A 10 5.94 1.44 18.34
N PHE A 11 4.86 0.75 17.99
CA PHE A 11 3.51 1.29 18.15
C PHE A 11 3.15 1.46 19.64
N PRO A 12 2.46 2.56 20.01
CA PRO A 12 1.96 2.75 21.36
C PRO A 12 1.09 1.57 21.85
N GLN A 13 1.02 1.36 23.17
CA GLN A 13 0.13 0.32 23.73
C GLN A 13 -1.34 0.74 23.70
N SER A 14 -1.60 2.04 23.72
CA SER A 14 -2.93 2.63 23.66
C SER A 14 -2.91 3.85 22.76
N LEU A 15 -3.97 4.02 21.99
CA LEU A 15 -4.23 5.19 21.16
C LEU A 15 -5.65 5.66 21.38
N GLU A 16 -5.87 6.96 21.26
CA GLU A 16 -7.22 7.53 21.33
C GLU A 16 -7.98 7.13 20.06
N GLY A 17 -9.08 6.37 20.22
CA GLY A 17 -9.89 5.87 19.12
C GLY A 17 -11.15 6.70 18.87
N PRO A 18 -11.87 6.45 17.76
CA PRO A 18 -11.56 5.48 16.71
C PRO A 18 -10.27 5.78 15.93
N ILE A 19 -9.65 4.74 15.37
CA ILE A 19 -8.35 4.82 14.69
C ILE A 19 -8.52 4.44 13.23
N LEU A 20 -8.02 5.28 12.33
CA LEU A 20 -8.02 5.01 10.90
C LEU A 20 -6.59 4.78 10.41
N PHE A 21 -6.29 3.56 9.95
CA PHE A 21 -5.05 3.22 9.27
C PHE A 21 -5.23 3.40 7.76
N ILE A 22 -4.28 4.04 7.09
CA ILE A 22 -4.34 4.30 5.65
C ILE A 22 -3.01 3.89 5.01
N GLY A 23 -3.05 2.85 4.17
CA GLY A 23 -1.94 2.46 3.31
C GLY A 23 -1.91 3.23 1.98
N MET A 24 -0.72 3.63 1.55
CA MET A 24 -0.51 4.30 0.27
C MET A 24 -0.40 3.29 -0.88
N ALA A 25 -1.21 3.46 -1.92
CA ALA A 25 -1.11 2.64 -3.12
C ALA A 25 -0.01 3.17 -4.05
N GLU A 26 0.77 2.33 -4.71
CA GLU A 26 0.61 0.87 -4.79
C GLU A 26 1.53 0.13 -3.81
N THR A 27 2.73 0.67 -3.55
CA THR A 27 3.82 -0.07 -2.91
C THR A 27 3.62 -0.31 -1.42
N ALA A 28 2.87 0.56 -0.73
CA ALA A 28 2.66 0.46 0.71
C ALA A 28 1.32 -0.21 1.10
N VAL A 29 0.52 -0.71 0.14
CA VAL A 29 -0.73 -1.44 0.45
C VAL A 29 -0.44 -2.65 1.34
N GLY A 30 0.49 -3.51 0.91
CA GLY A 30 0.85 -4.72 1.67
C GLY A 30 1.51 -4.39 3.01
N LEU A 31 2.33 -3.34 3.06
CA LEU A 31 2.94 -2.86 4.30
C LEU A 31 1.89 -2.36 5.29
N GLY A 32 0.94 -1.54 4.84
CA GLY A 32 -0.12 -0.98 5.67
C GLY A 32 -1.05 -2.06 6.22
N ALA A 33 -1.46 -3.02 5.38
CA ALA A 33 -2.30 -4.14 5.79
C ALA A 33 -1.57 -5.04 6.82
N GLY A 34 -0.29 -5.32 6.61
CA GLY A 34 0.52 -6.11 7.55
C GLY A 34 0.76 -5.41 8.89
N ILE A 35 1.03 -4.10 8.88
CA ILE A 35 1.12 -3.33 10.13
C ILE A 35 -0.21 -3.36 10.87
N PHE A 36 -1.33 -3.14 10.16
CA PHE A 36 -2.65 -3.15 10.76
C PHE A 36 -2.98 -4.52 11.38
N ASP A 37 -2.77 -5.61 10.65
CA ASP A 37 -3.09 -6.96 11.14
C ASP A 37 -2.33 -7.34 12.43
N GLU A 38 -1.07 -6.88 12.56
CA GLU A 38 -0.29 -7.13 13.76
C GLU A 38 -0.73 -6.33 15.00
N VAL A 39 -1.39 -5.17 14.82
CA VAL A 39 -1.70 -4.26 15.93
C VAL A 39 -3.20 -4.09 16.19
N ARG A 40 -4.07 -4.52 15.27
CA ARG A 40 -5.52 -4.32 15.34
C ARG A 40 -6.16 -4.87 16.61
N ASP A 41 -5.66 -5.99 17.15
CA ASP A 41 -6.22 -6.60 18.36
C ASP A 41 -6.00 -5.72 19.62
N ARG A 42 -5.09 -4.73 19.56
CA ARG A 42 -4.89 -3.73 20.63
C ARG A 42 -5.91 -2.60 20.58
N TYR A 43 -6.61 -2.44 19.47
CA TYR A 43 -7.43 -1.27 19.16
C TYR A 43 -8.82 -1.70 18.69
N PRO A 44 -9.80 -1.85 19.61
CA PRO A 44 -11.13 -2.36 19.28
C PRO A 44 -11.91 -1.57 18.21
N GLN A 45 -11.61 -0.28 18.06
CA GLN A 45 -12.23 0.62 17.06
C GLN A 45 -11.19 1.07 16.04
N ALA A 46 -10.52 0.12 15.40
CA ALA A 46 -9.56 0.38 14.33
C ALA A 46 -10.06 -0.12 12.98
N LEU A 47 -9.87 0.69 11.95
CA LEU A 47 -10.22 0.38 10.58
C LEU A 47 -9.02 0.60 9.68
N TYR A 48 -8.78 -0.34 8.76
CA TYR A 48 -7.82 -0.16 7.68
C TYR A 48 -8.51 0.25 6.38
N LEU A 49 -7.98 1.30 5.76
CA LEU A 49 -8.21 1.68 4.38
C LEU A 49 -6.90 1.64 3.60
N THR A 50 -7.01 1.48 2.29
CA THR A 50 -5.92 1.78 1.37
C THR A 50 -6.42 2.77 0.34
N SER A 51 -5.55 3.69 -0.06
CA SER A 51 -5.80 4.45 -1.29
C SER A 51 -5.77 3.51 -2.49
N THR A 52 -6.35 3.96 -3.60
CA THR A 52 -6.33 3.26 -4.88
C THR A 52 -6.23 4.24 -6.03
N ARG A 53 -5.62 3.81 -7.13
CA ARG A 53 -5.58 4.54 -8.40
C ARG A 53 -6.68 4.07 -9.36
N HIS A 54 -7.50 3.11 -8.93
CA HIS A 54 -8.53 2.50 -9.75
C HIS A 54 -9.92 2.86 -9.21
N PRO A 55 -10.75 3.55 -10.00
CA PRO A 55 -12.13 3.81 -9.60
C PRO A 55 -12.92 2.51 -9.37
N ILE A 56 -13.74 2.50 -8.31
CA ILE A 56 -14.66 1.41 -7.98
C ILE A 56 -16.07 1.84 -8.41
N ALA A 57 -16.70 1.09 -9.30
CA ALA A 57 -17.99 1.45 -9.92
C ALA A 57 -19.10 1.72 -8.88
N ASP A 58 -19.24 0.84 -7.89
CA ASP A 58 -20.25 0.93 -6.84
C ASP A 58 -19.70 1.49 -5.51
N GLY A 59 -18.52 2.12 -5.54
CA GLY A 59 -17.86 2.68 -4.37
C GLY A 59 -18.27 4.13 -4.13
N GLU A 60 -18.52 4.48 -2.86
CA GLU A 60 -18.73 5.88 -2.46
C GLU A 60 -17.39 6.55 -2.15
N LEU A 61 -17.02 7.56 -2.95
CA LEU A 61 -15.73 8.25 -2.79
C LEU A 61 -15.71 9.03 -1.46
N PHE A 62 -14.70 8.77 -0.64
CA PHE A 62 -14.46 9.44 0.62
C PHE A 62 -13.72 10.77 0.41
N CYS A 63 -12.57 10.72 -0.26
CA CYS A 63 -11.81 11.89 -0.68
C CYS A 63 -10.81 11.49 -1.77
N LYS A 64 -10.23 12.50 -2.45
CA LYS A 64 -9.12 12.30 -3.37
C LYS A 64 -7.95 13.22 -3.04
N PHE A 65 -6.74 12.81 -3.39
CA PHE A 65 -5.55 13.66 -3.26
C PHE A 65 -4.52 13.33 -4.34
N LYS A 66 -3.54 14.23 -4.49
CA LYS A 66 -2.48 14.11 -5.50
C LYS A 66 -1.11 13.98 -4.84
N GLU A 67 -0.24 13.18 -5.45
CA GLU A 67 1.19 13.17 -5.14
C GLU A 67 1.95 14.19 -5.99
N ASN A 68 2.83 14.99 -5.36
CA ASN A 68 3.55 16.08 -6.05
C ASN A 68 4.74 15.61 -6.92
N HIS A 69 5.15 14.33 -6.83
CA HIS A 69 6.40 13.84 -7.43
C HIS A 69 6.23 12.86 -8.59
N SER A 70 5.03 12.76 -9.14
CA SER A 70 4.75 12.02 -10.36
C SER A 70 3.79 12.83 -11.20
N HIS A 71 3.99 12.94 -12.51
CA HIS A 71 3.01 13.53 -13.42
C HIS A 71 1.60 12.98 -13.07
N ALA A 72 0.73 13.87 -12.57
CA ALA A 72 -0.29 13.57 -11.55
C ALA A 72 -1.13 12.30 -11.76
N THR A 73 -1.13 11.43 -10.74
CA THR A 73 -2.09 10.34 -10.57
C THR A 73 -2.93 10.64 -9.33
N ASP A 74 -4.25 10.64 -9.48
CA ASP A 74 -5.17 10.88 -8.36
C ASP A 74 -5.23 9.61 -7.50
N HIS A 75 -5.03 9.76 -6.20
CA HIS A 75 -5.35 8.73 -5.24
C HIS A 75 -6.77 8.90 -4.77
N LEU A 76 -7.51 7.80 -4.75
CA LEU A 76 -8.89 7.71 -4.34
C LEU A 76 -8.96 6.95 -3.02
N LEU A 77 -9.75 7.44 -2.08
CA LEU A 77 -10.17 6.71 -0.90
C LEU A 77 -11.68 6.52 -0.96
N TYR A 78 -12.16 5.34 -0.60
CA TYR A 78 -13.58 5.00 -0.63
C TYR A 78 -14.10 4.74 0.79
N LEU A 79 -15.37 5.06 1.01
CA LEU A 79 -16.07 4.70 2.23
C LEU A 79 -16.42 3.21 2.21
N PRO A 80 -16.31 2.52 3.35
CA PRO A 80 -16.83 1.16 3.50
C PRO A 80 -18.33 1.08 3.24
N HIS A 81 -18.85 -0.10 2.89
CA HIS A 81 -20.30 -0.30 2.85
C HIS A 81 -20.94 -0.40 4.24
N ASN A 82 -20.17 -0.84 5.24
CA ASN A 82 -20.66 -0.97 6.62
C ASN A 82 -20.80 0.41 7.30
N LEU A 83 -22.00 0.69 7.83
CA LEU A 83 -22.32 1.97 8.46
C LEU A 83 -21.56 2.26 9.75
N GLU A 84 -21.27 1.24 10.56
CA GLU A 84 -20.48 1.39 11.80
C GLU A 84 -19.03 1.79 11.46
N GLN A 85 -18.43 1.16 10.45
CA GLN A 85 -17.11 1.53 9.98
C GLN A 85 -17.07 2.96 9.43
N ARG A 86 -18.13 3.42 8.75
CA ARG A 86 -18.25 4.83 8.33
C ARG A 86 -18.32 5.77 9.53
N GLN A 87 -19.02 5.40 10.60
CA GLN A 87 -19.05 6.19 11.84
C GLN A 87 -17.66 6.27 12.48
N TRP A 88 -16.91 5.17 12.51
CA TRP A 88 -15.53 5.15 13.01
C TRP A 88 -14.62 6.09 12.21
N ILE A 89 -14.73 6.10 10.88
CA ILE A 89 -14.01 7.06 10.02
C ILE A 89 -14.33 8.49 10.43
N GLN A 90 -15.62 8.85 10.51
CA GLN A 90 -16.06 10.23 10.80
C GLN A 90 -15.68 10.71 12.21
N GLN A 91 -15.54 9.78 13.16
CA GLN A 91 -15.19 10.07 14.54
C GLN A 91 -13.69 9.88 14.84
N ALA A 92 -12.88 9.52 13.84
CA ALA A 92 -11.48 9.15 14.03
C ALA A 92 -10.70 10.23 14.79
N LYS A 93 -10.06 9.81 15.89
CA LYS A 93 -9.20 10.65 16.74
C LYS A 93 -7.73 10.49 16.37
N THR A 94 -7.35 9.31 15.90
CA THR A 94 -5.99 8.99 15.48
C THR A 94 -5.99 8.52 14.03
N ILE A 95 -5.13 9.13 13.21
CA ILE A 95 -4.89 8.67 11.84
C ILE A 95 -3.47 8.09 11.76
N VAL A 96 -3.35 6.86 11.26
CA VAL A 96 -2.08 6.20 10.99
C VAL A 96 -1.87 6.17 9.49
N LEU A 97 -0.89 6.91 8.99
CA LEU A 97 -0.53 7.00 7.57
C LEU A 97 0.69 6.13 7.31
N ILE A 98 0.61 5.21 6.34
CA ILE A 98 1.67 4.26 6.04
C ILE A 98 2.11 4.37 4.58
N ASP A 99 3.40 4.64 4.37
CA ASP A 99 4.03 4.64 3.06
C ASP A 99 5.35 3.85 3.09
N ASP A 100 5.99 3.61 1.95
CA ASP A 100 7.33 3.00 1.93
C ASP A 100 8.42 4.02 2.28
N GLU A 101 8.30 5.25 1.78
CA GLU A 101 9.30 6.31 1.92
C GLU A 101 8.69 7.69 2.23
N ALA A 102 9.37 8.48 3.07
CA ALA A 102 9.11 9.90 3.23
C ALA A 102 10.29 10.76 2.75
N THR A 103 10.03 11.65 1.77
CA THR A 103 11.02 12.62 1.26
C THR A 103 10.67 14.06 1.65
N THR A 104 9.83 14.75 0.90
CA THR A 104 9.40 16.12 1.24
C THR A 104 8.28 16.15 2.27
N GLY A 105 7.62 15.00 2.47
CA GLY A 105 6.44 14.88 3.31
C GLY A 105 5.14 15.33 2.66
N ASN A 106 5.18 15.77 1.41
CA ASN A 106 4.01 16.31 0.71
C ASN A 106 2.88 15.28 0.57
N THR A 107 3.19 14.01 0.29
CA THR A 107 2.19 12.95 0.15
C THR A 107 1.30 12.84 1.38
N PHE A 108 1.89 12.70 2.57
CA PHE A 108 1.14 12.63 3.82
C PHE A 108 0.37 13.92 4.13
N LEU A 109 0.96 15.09 3.87
CA LEU A 109 0.29 16.38 4.12
C LEU A 109 -0.90 16.61 3.18
N ASN A 110 -0.77 16.22 1.91
CA ASN A 110 -1.85 16.32 0.92
C ASN A 110 -3.01 15.38 1.30
N LEU A 111 -2.69 14.14 1.69
CA LEU A 111 -3.70 13.20 2.19
C LEU A 111 -4.37 13.75 3.46
N LEU A 112 -3.61 14.27 4.42
CA LEU A 112 -4.17 14.88 5.63
C LEU A 112 -5.10 16.07 5.30
N SER A 113 -4.75 16.90 4.32
CA SER A 113 -5.61 17.99 3.83
C SER A 113 -6.91 17.43 3.28
N ALA A 114 -6.84 16.45 2.37
CA ALA A 114 -8.02 15.84 1.76
C ALA A 114 -8.95 15.18 2.78
N LEU A 115 -8.40 14.47 3.78
CA LEU A 115 -9.18 13.87 4.86
C LEU A 115 -9.94 14.92 5.68
N ARG A 116 -9.31 16.07 5.98
CA ARG A 116 -9.92 17.14 6.78
C ARG A 116 -10.93 17.95 5.98
N GLU A 117 -10.59 18.27 4.73
CA GLU A 117 -11.32 19.24 3.91
C GLU A 117 -12.41 18.59 3.07
N GLU A 118 -12.11 17.50 2.36
CA GLU A 118 -13.07 16.75 1.57
C GLU A 118 -13.78 15.70 2.44
N GLY A 119 -13.01 14.91 3.18
CA GLY A 119 -13.51 13.85 4.07
C GLY A 119 -14.19 14.35 5.35
N LYS A 120 -14.13 15.66 5.62
CA LYS A 120 -14.73 16.34 6.79
C LYS A 120 -14.30 15.77 8.14
N LEU A 121 -13.11 15.18 8.24
CA LEU A 121 -12.58 14.69 9.51
C LEU A 121 -12.14 15.84 10.41
N THR A 122 -13.04 16.27 11.29
CA THR A 122 -12.85 17.42 12.20
C THR A 122 -12.34 17.03 13.59
N GLN A 123 -12.34 15.73 13.91
CA GLN A 123 -12.08 15.25 15.27
C GLN A 123 -10.66 14.74 15.51
N ILE A 124 -9.80 14.77 14.48
CA ILE A 124 -8.44 14.23 14.53
C ILE A 124 -7.63 14.98 15.61
N LYS A 125 -7.04 14.21 16.53
CA LYS A 125 -6.20 14.68 17.64
C LYS A 125 -4.72 14.45 17.39
N GLN A 126 -4.37 13.36 16.70
CA GLN A 126 -2.98 13.00 16.42
C GLN A 126 -2.84 12.22 15.12
N ILE A 127 -1.65 12.31 14.54
CA ILE A 127 -1.22 11.56 13.38
C ILE A 127 -0.03 10.67 13.76
N ILE A 128 -0.01 9.46 13.22
CA ILE A 128 1.15 8.58 13.23
C ILE A 128 1.55 8.36 11.78
N ALA A 129 2.77 8.71 11.41
CA ALA A 129 3.31 8.37 10.09
C ALA A 129 4.30 7.21 10.21
N VAL A 130 4.15 6.21 9.36
CA VAL A 130 5.00 5.02 9.34
C VAL A 130 5.61 4.85 7.96
N THR A 131 6.94 4.75 7.90
CA THR A 131 7.67 4.50 6.65
C THR A 131 8.79 3.48 6.81
N LEU A 132 9.20 2.80 5.75
CA LEU A 132 10.44 2.02 5.79
C LEU A 132 11.64 2.95 5.91
N THR A 133 11.67 3.98 5.07
CA THR A 133 12.74 4.99 4.99
C THR A 133 12.19 6.40 5.20
N ASP A 134 12.89 7.23 5.95
CA ASP A 134 12.56 8.65 6.15
C ASP A 134 13.79 9.52 5.88
N TRP A 135 13.70 10.29 4.81
CA TRP A 135 14.72 11.25 4.36
C TRP A 135 14.28 12.69 4.53
N SER A 136 13.17 12.93 5.24
CA SER A 136 12.48 14.21 5.28
C SER A 136 13.06 15.25 6.22
N GLY A 137 13.97 14.86 7.13
CA GLY A 137 14.58 15.78 8.07
C GLY A 137 13.57 16.53 8.94
N ASP A 138 12.55 15.80 9.41
CA ASP A 138 11.43 16.26 10.22
C ASP A 138 10.45 17.20 9.49
N ALA A 139 10.43 17.19 8.16
CA ALA A 139 9.53 18.05 7.38
C ALA A 139 8.06 17.81 7.73
N LEU A 140 7.67 16.55 8.01
CA LEU A 140 6.32 16.20 8.43
C LEU A 140 5.93 16.89 9.73
N GLN A 141 6.77 16.78 10.76
CA GLN A 141 6.54 17.31 12.10
C GLN A 141 6.48 18.83 12.09
N LYS A 142 7.32 19.48 11.29
CA LYS A 142 7.37 20.95 11.20
C LYS A 142 6.19 21.56 10.45
N ARG A 143 5.59 20.82 9.52
CA ARG A 143 4.57 21.33 8.59
C ARG A 143 3.16 20.84 8.89
N SER A 144 3.01 19.77 9.66
CA SER A 144 1.70 19.22 10.01
C SER A 144 0.89 20.22 10.85
N PRO A 145 -0.40 20.45 10.53
CA PRO A 145 -1.29 21.27 11.34
C PRO A 145 -1.75 20.57 12.63
N LEU A 146 -1.39 19.29 12.81
CA LEU A 146 -1.76 18.46 13.95
C LEU A 146 -0.53 17.77 14.55
N PRO A 147 -0.57 17.40 15.85
CA PRO A 147 0.48 16.59 16.48
C PRO A 147 0.77 15.33 15.65
N ILE A 148 2.03 15.10 15.32
CA ILE A 148 2.44 13.96 14.50
C ILE A 148 3.65 13.25 15.11
N THR A 149 3.53 11.93 15.21
CA THR A 149 4.63 11.03 15.60
C THR A 149 5.07 10.24 14.38
N THR A 150 6.37 10.15 14.13
CA THR A 150 6.92 9.40 12.99
C THR A 150 7.63 8.14 13.46
N PHE A 151 7.42 7.04 12.75
CA PHE A 151 8.16 5.81 12.94
C PHE A 151 8.76 5.34 11.61
N SER A 152 10.06 5.15 11.59
CA SER A 152 10.73 4.55 10.43
C SER A 152 11.74 3.49 10.82
N LEU A 153 12.05 2.59 9.87
CA LEU A 153 13.11 1.59 10.07
C LEU A 153 14.49 2.20 9.85
N VAL A 154 14.59 3.11 8.87
CA VAL A 154 15.82 3.83 8.53
C VAL A 154 15.51 5.31 8.39
N GLN A 155 16.38 6.16 8.95
CA GLN A 155 16.28 7.61 8.90
C GLN A 155 17.59 8.22 8.41
N GLY A 156 17.52 9.33 7.68
CA GLY A 156 18.71 10.08 7.31
C GLY A 156 18.41 11.35 6.54
N LYS A 157 19.44 11.89 5.88
CA LYS A 157 19.35 13.08 5.03
C LYS A 157 20.21 12.86 3.79
N TRP A 158 19.71 13.34 2.67
CA TRP A 158 20.40 13.28 1.38
C TRP A 158 20.40 14.68 0.77
N GLN A 159 21.47 15.01 0.05
CA GLN A 159 21.57 16.25 -0.68
C GLN A 159 21.95 15.91 -2.12
N TRP A 160 21.12 16.37 -3.05
CA TRP A 160 21.32 16.12 -4.47
C TRP A 160 21.95 17.36 -5.09
N GLN A 161 22.99 17.15 -5.89
CA GLN A 161 23.50 18.16 -6.80
C GLN A 161 23.07 17.76 -8.21
N ALA A 162 22.30 18.63 -8.86
CA ALA A 162 21.87 18.37 -10.23
C ALA A 162 23.10 18.27 -11.14
N ASN A 163 23.20 17.18 -11.90
CA ASN A 163 24.15 17.08 -12.99
C ASN A 163 23.45 17.55 -14.28
N PRO A 164 23.78 18.73 -14.82
CA PRO A 164 23.12 19.28 -16.01
C PRO A 164 23.36 18.42 -17.26
N ASP A 165 24.42 17.61 -17.26
CA ASP A 165 24.80 16.74 -18.39
C ASP A 165 24.25 15.32 -18.24
N ALA A 166 23.44 15.05 -17.21
CA ALA A 166 22.85 13.73 -17.02
C ALA A 166 21.81 13.45 -18.12
N PRO A 167 21.90 12.30 -18.81
CA PRO A 167 20.89 11.92 -19.80
C PRO A 167 19.54 11.71 -19.11
N LEU A 168 18.48 12.30 -19.66
CA LEU A 168 17.13 12.10 -19.16
C LEU A 168 16.63 10.69 -19.55
N PRO A 169 16.09 9.90 -18.62
CA PRO A 169 15.52 8.61 -18.95
C PRO A 169 14.24 8.80 -19.78
N VAL A 170 14.03 7.93 -20.78
CA VAL A 170 12.75 7.84 -21.49
C VAL A 170 11.78 7.06 -20.61
N MET A 171 10.82 7.75 -20.01
CA MET A 171 9.83 7.13 -19.13
C MET A 171 8.57 6.73 -19.92
N PRO A 172 8.08 5.48 -19.79
CA PRO A 172 6.82 5.09 -20.41
C PRO A 172 5.66 5.86 -19.78
N ASN A 173 4.62 6.17 -20.58
CA ASN A 173 3.43 6.83 -20.07
C ASN A 173 2.57 5.84 -19.25
N VAL A 174 2.85 5.77 -17.96
CA VAL A 174 2.12 4.92 -17.00
C VAL A 174 1.12 5.72 -16.16
N ASN A 175 0.99 7.04 -16.34
CA ASN A 175 0.25 7.92 -15.44
C ASN A 175 -1.19 8.17 -15.88
N ILE A 176 -1.96 7.09 -16.02
CA ILE A 176 -3.40 7.17 -16.32
C ILE A 176 -4.17 6.86 -15.03
N THR A 177 -5.08 7.77 -14.66
CA THR A 177 -6.09 7.56 -13.61
C THR A 177 -7.45 7.63 -14.28
N ALA A 178 -7.93 6.49 -14.76
CA ALA A 178 -9.22 6.35 -15.39
C ALA A 178 -9.81 5.00 -15.00
N SER A 179 -11.13 4.86 -15.16
CA SER A 179 -11.72 3.53 -15.20
C SER A 179 -11.23 2.86 -16.48
N GLY A 180 -10.47 1.79 -16.34
CA GLY A 180 -10.14 0.96 -17.48
C GLY A 180 -11.37 0.19 -17.97
N GLN A 181 -11.23 -0.48 -19.11
CA GLN A 181 -12.34 -1.24 -19.72
C GLN A 181 -12.74 -2.48 -18.91
N VAL A 182 -11.92 -2.89 -17.94
CA VAL A 182 -12.15 -4.05 -17.08
C VAL A 182 -12.55 -3.57 -15.68
N ALA A 183 -13.74 -3.97 -15.25
CA ALA A 183 -14.23 -3.67 -13.92
C ALA A 183 -13.38 -4.39 -12.84
N ILE A 184 -13.20 -3.74 -11.69
CA ILE A 184 -12.71 -4.41 -10.50
C ILE A 184 -13.76 -5.44 -10.09
N THR A 185 -13.39 -6.72 -10.09
CA THR A 185 -14.25 -7.82 -9.66
C THR A 185 -13.68 -8.48 -8.41
N GLY A 186 -14.42 -9.44 -7.86
CA GLY A 186 -13.99 -10.18 -6.68
C GLY A 186 -14.18 -9.46 -5.35
N LYS A 187 -13.96 -10.22 -4.27
CA LYS A 187 -14.20 -9.80 -2.89
C LYS A 187 -13.20 -8.71 -2.45
N GLN A 188 -13.70 -7.50 -2.18
CA GLN A 188 -12.88 -6.38 -1.70
C GLN A 188 -12.67 -6.46 -0.18
N SER A 189 -11.85 -7.41 0.27
CA SER A 189 -11.64 -7.71 1.71
C SER A 189 -10.28 -7.28 2.29
N TRP A 190 -9.52 -6.48 1.55
CA TRP A 190 -8.12 -6.17 1.86
C TRP A 190 -7.83 -4.67 2.05
N GLY A 191 -8.87 -3.81 2.08
CA GLY A 191 -8.72 -2.42 2.51
C GLY A 191 -9.38 -1.36 1.63
N ARG A 192 -9.63 -1.60 0.32
CA ARG A 192 -10.22 -0.57 -0.56
C ARG A 192 -11.57 -0.05 -0.05
N LEU A 193 -12.37 -0.94 0.53
CA LEU A 193 -13.70 -0.65 1.08
C LEU A 193 -13.78 -0.93 2.59
N GLY A 194 -12.66 -0.75 3.30
CA GLY A 194 -12.57 -1.03 4.73
C GLY A 194 -12.19 -2.48 5.04
N MET A 195 -11.33 -2.65 6.04
CA MET A 195 -10.97 -3.95 6.60
C MET A 195 -10.75 -3.81 8.11
N THR A 196 -11.46 -4.61 8.90
CA THR A 196 -11.23 -4.75 10.35
C THR A 196 -10.48 -6.03 10.69
N THR A 197 -10.53 -7.02 9.82
CA THR A 197 -9.83 -8.30 9.94
C THR A 197 -9.57 -8.83 8.53
N PRO A 198 -8.35 -9.32 8.22
CA PRO A 198 -8.09 -9.96 6.94
C PRO A 198 -8.99 -11.17 6.71
N ALA A 199 -9.38 -11.41 5.46
CA ALA A 199 -10.20 -12.57 5.16
C ALA A 199 -9.40 -13.87 5.22
N ASN A 200 -8.17 -13.85 4.67
CA ASN A 200 -7.25 -15.00 4.65
C ASN A 200 -7.89 -16.28 4.06
N ASP A 201 -8.81 -16.13 3.12
CA ASP A 201 -9.58 -17.21 2.50
C ASP A 201 -9.23 -17.44 1.02
N LEU A 202 -8.28 -16.67 0.48
CA LEU A 202 -7.80 -16.84 -0.88
C LEU A 202 -7.09 -18.19 -1.04
N GLY A 203 -7.55 -19.04 -1.97
CA GLY A 203 -6.85 -20.26 -2.38
C GLY A 203 -6.81 -21.39 -1.34
N LEU A 204 -7.84 -21.53 -0.49
CA LEU A 204 -7.90 -22.59 0.54
C LEU A 204 -7.81 -24.02 -0.01
N PHE A 205 -8.21 -24.22 -1.27
CA PHE A 205 -8.14 -25.50 -1.97
C PHE A 205 -6.74 -25.82 -2.54
N ILE A 206 -5.79 -24.90 -2.42
CA ILE A 206 -4.43 -25.09 -2.92
C ILE A 206 -3.63 -25.88 -1.88
N HIS A 207 -3.19 -27.06 -2.28
CA HIS A 207 -2.27 -27.90 -1.52
C HIS A 207 -0.87 -27.86 -2.14
N VAL A 208 0.14 -28.11 -1.33
CA VAL A 208 1.56 -28.10 -1.73
C VAL A 208 2.25 -29.38 -1.34
N SER A 209 3.32 -29.72 -2.06
CA SER A 209 4.26 -30.74 -1.63
C SER A 209 5.39 -30.11 -0.82
N GLU A 210 5.97 -30.88 0.12
CA GLU A 210 7.16 -30.42 0.85
C GLU A 210 8.31 -30.11 -0.12
N GLY A 211 8.90 -28.92 0.01
CA GLY A 211 9.99 -28.44 -0.84
C GLY A 211 9.55 -27.88 -2.20
N GLU A 212 8.25 -27.89 -2.55
CA GLU A 212 7.74 -27.33 -3.80
C GLU A 212 8.08 -25.84 -3.91
N LYS A 213 8.70 -25.42 -5.02
CA LYS A 213 9.08 -24.02 -5.27
C LYS A 213 7.94 -23.27 -5.92
N ILE A 214 7.31 -22.37 -5.14
CA ILE A 214 6.12 -21.64 -5.59
C ILE A 214 6.41 -20.15 -5.64
N LEU A 215 6.02 -19.50 -6.73
CA LEU A 215 5.88 -18.05 -6.79
C LEU A 215 4.40 -17.69 -6.62
N VAL A 216 4.07 -16.90 -5.60
CA VAL A 216 2.75 -16.24 -5.49
C VAL A 216 2.89 -14.81 -6.00
N LEU A 217 2.11 -14.46 -7.02
CA LEU A 217 2.15 -13.18 -7.71
C LEU A 217 0.81 -12.46 -7.57
N GLY A 218 0.77 -11.40 -6.75
CA GLY A 218 -0.38 -10.48 -6.70
C GLY A 218 -0.42 -9.53 -7.90
N SER A 219 -1.58 -8.91 -8.17
CA SER A 219 -1.74 -7.97 -9.29
C SER A 219 -1.92 -6.52 -8.82
N GLY A 220 -0.98 -5.64 -9.16
CA GLY A 220 -1.02 -4.21 -8.80
C GLY A 220 -1.21 -4.02 -7.30
N GLU A 221 -2.33 -3.41 -6.91
CA GLU A 221 -2.68 -3.17 -5.51
C GLU A 221 -3.23 -4.41 -4.78
N PHE A 222 -3.59 -5.48 -5.47
CA PHE A 222 -4.07 -6.73 -4.84
C PHE A 222 -2.88 -7.56 -4.33
N VAL A 223 -2.36 -7.17 -3.17
CA VAL A 223 -1.10 -7.69 -2.61
C VAL A 223 -1.28 -8.40 -1.26
N TRP A 224 -2.27 -8.01 -0.47
CA TRP A 224 -2.39 -8.50 0.90
C TRP A 224 -2.90 -9.95 0.99
N GLU A 225 -4.03 -10.28 0.36
CA GLU A 225 -4.53 -11.67 0.35
C GLU A 225 -3.55 -12.63 -0.36
N PRO A 226 -2.89 -12.27 -1.48
CA PRO A 226 -1.84 -13.10 -2.07
C PRO A 226 -0.63 -13.29 -1.14
N PHE A 227 -0.28 -12.28 -0.35
CA PHE A 227 0.76 -12.42 0.67
C PHE A 227 0.36 -13.42 1.76
N LEU A 228 -0.88 -13.37 2.26
CA LEU A 228 -1.39 -14.33 3.25
C LEU A 228 -1.46 -15.76 2.70
N LEU A 229 -1.84 -15.92 1.42
CA LEU A 229 -1.72 -17.20 0.70
C LEU A 229 -0.27 -17.68 0.72
N ALA A 230 0.69 -16.83 0.33
CA ALA A 230 2.11 -17.18 0.31
C ALA A 230 2.62 -17.67 1.68
N GLU A 231 2.29 -16.96 2.77
CA GLU A 231 2.65 -17.38 4.13
C GLU A 231 2.02 -18.72 4.52
N ARG A 232 0.76 -18.96 4.12
CA ARG A 232 0.09 -20.23 4.40
C ARG A 232 0.74 -21.40 3.65
N LEU A 233 1.12 -21.21 2.40
CA LEU A 233 1.80 -22.24 1.61
C LEU A 233 3.21 -22.52 2.17
N GLU A 234 3.93 -21.50 2.61
CA GLU A 234 5.24 -21.66 3.27
C GLU A 234 5.11 -22.50 4.56
N LYS A 235 4.09 -22.23 5.39
CA LYS A 235 3.78 -23.02 6.59
C LYS A 235 3.40 -24.48 6.31
N GLN A 236 2.95 -24.79 5.10
CA GLN A 236 2.65 -26.16 4.65
C GLN A 236 3.89 -26.88 4.08
N GLY A 237 5.05 -26.24 4.03
CA GLY A 237 6.33 -26.85 3.64
C GLY A 237 6.81 -26.48 2.24
N ALA A 238 6.13 -25.62 1.50
CA ALA A 238 6.61 -25.11 0.22
C ALA A 238 7.75 -24.09 0.40
N ILE A 239 8.65 -24.01 -0.58
CA ILE A 239 9.64 -22.93 -0.70
C ILE A 239 8.99 -21.80 -1.49
N VAL A 240 8.47 -20.80 -0.79
CA VAL A 240 7.65 -19.75 -1.41
C VAL A 240 8.44 -18.47 -1.65
N LYS A 241 8.28 -17.90 -2.85
CA LYS A 241 8.58 -16.50 -3.15
C LYS A 241 7.27 -15.75 -3.36
N TYR A 242 7.26 -14.50 -2.92
CA TYR A 242 6.14 -13.59 -3.10
C TYR A 242 6.60 -12.37 -3.90
N SER A 243 5.75 -11.92 -4.82
CA SER A 243 5.93 -10.67 -5.57
C SER A 243 4.56 -10.13 -6.00
N SER A 244 4.55 -8.96 -6.62
CA SER A 244 3.37 -8.43 -7.30
C SER A 244 3.75 -7.80 -8.63
N THR A 245 2.77 -7.70 -9.52
CA THR A 245 2.90 -6.83 -10.69
C THR A 245 2.80 -5.38 -10.26
N THR A 246 3.41 -4.47 -11.02
CA THR A 246 3.37 -3.05 -10.73
C THR A 246 3.36 -2.19 -11.99
N ARG A 247 2.79 -0.99 -11.90
CA ARG A 247 2.88 0.05 -12.94
C ARG A 247 4.20 0.83 -12.90
N SER A 248 5.00 0.66 -11.84
CA SER A 248 6.23 1.42 -11.62
C SER A 248 7.33 0.99 -12.60
N PRO A 249 7.83 1.87 -13.47
CA PRO A 249 8.84 1.54 -14.49
C PRO A 249 10.25 1.60 -13.88
N ILE A 250 10.56 0.63 -13.02
CA ILE A 250 11.88 0.48 -12.39
C ILE A 250 12.90 0.04 -13.46
N ALA A 251 14.05 0.71 -13.49
CA ALA A 251 15.16 0.35 -14.34
C ALA A 251 15.79 -0.98 -13.90
N THR A 252 16.09 -1.86 -14.86
CA THR A 252 16.85 -3.09 -14.61
C THR A 252 18.31 -2.74 -14.37
N ASN A 253 18.71 -2.67 -13.10
CA ASN A 253 20.10 -2.57 -12.66
C ASN A 253 20.20 -2.94 -11.18
N PHE A 254 21.40 -3.18 -10.67
CA PHE A 254 21.68 -3.49 -9.27
C PHE A 254 20.81 -4.64 -8.73
N ALA A 255 19.82 -4.33 -7.91
CA ALA A 255 18.93 -5.31 -7.28
C ALA A 255 17.86 -5.88 -8.24
N ILE A 256 17.67 -5.26 -9.41
CA ILE A 256 16.68 -5.66 -10.42
C ILE A 256 17.40 -6.30 -11.60
N GLN A 257 17.35 -7.63 -11.65
CA GLN A 257 18.09 -8.48 -12.60
C GLN A 257 17.28 -8.81 -13.86
N SER A 258 15.95 -8.76 -13.80
CA SER A 258 15.09 -9.04 -14.94
C SER A 258 13.77 -8.30 -14.82
N ALA A 259 13.19 -7.91 -15.95
CA ALA A 259 11.84 -7.35 -16.04
C ALA A 259 11.06 -8.06 -17.15
N ILE A 260 9.80 -8.36 -16.90
CA ILE A 260 8.81 -8.74 -17.92
C ILE A 260 7.79 -7.62 -17.98
N THR A 261 7.50 -7.13 -19.18
CA THR A 261 6.53 -6.05 -19.43
C THR A 261 5.32 -6.58 -20.17
N PHE A 262 4.13 -6.17 -19.76
CA PHE A 262 2.84 -6.56 -20.34
C PHE A 262 1.81 -5.44 -20.10
N THR A 263 0.63 -5.54 -20.70
CA THR A 263 -0.44 -4.54 -20.53
C THR A 263 -1.17 -4.76 -19.20
N ASP A 264 -1.63 -3.68 -18.57
CA ASP A 264 -2.40 -3.74 -17.34
C ASP A 264 -3.68 -4.59 -17.44
N ASN A 265 -4.04 -5.21 -16.31
CA ASN A 265 -5.22 -6.05 -16.17
C ASN A 265 -6.53 -5.26 -15.94
N TYR A 266 -6.46 -3.93 -15.89
CA TYR A 266 -7.62 -3.04 -15.77
C TYR A 266 -8.11 -2.56 -17.14
N GLY A 267 -7.37 -2.79 -18.23
CA GLY A 267 -7.73 -2.37 -19.57
C GLY A 267 -7.49 -0.88 -19.83
N LEU A 268 -6.47 -0.29 -19.20
CA LEU A 268 -6.01 1.09 -19.45
C LEU A 268 -5.02 1.20 -20.61
N GLY A 269 -4.46 0.07 -21.06
CA GLY A 269 -3.44 0.06 -22.12
C GLY A 269 -2.07 0.53 -21.63
N ILE A 270 -1.84 0.59 -20.31
CA ILE A 270 -0.57 1.03 -19.73
C ILE A 270 0.36 -0.16 -19.50
N PRO A 271 1.69 0.02 -19.61
CA PRO A 271 2.62 -1.03 -19.30
C PRO A 271 2.66 -1.30 -17.79
N ASN A 272 2.48 -2.56 -17.44
CA ASN A 272 2.78 -3.14 -16.14
C ASN A 272 4.02 -4.04 -16.24
N PHE A 273 4.64 -4.27 -15.09
CA PHE A 273 5.92 -4.92 -14.97
C PHE A 273 5.84 -6.01 -13.90
N VAL A 274 6.59 -7.10 -14.10
CA VAL A 274 7.00 -8.01 -13.02
C VAL A 274 8.52 -8.11 -13.02
N TYR A 275 9.10 -7.87 -11.84
CA TYR A 275 10.55 -7.82 -11.65
C TYR A 275 11.09 -9.09 -11.02
N ASN A 276 12.34 -9.39 -11.34
CA ASN A 276 13.11 -10.50 -10.79
C ASN A 276 12.46 -11.89 -10.94
N VAL A 277 11.61 -12.12 -11.95
CA VAL A 277 10.99 -13.45 -12.18
C VAL A 277 11.65 -14.23 -13.31
N ALA A 278 11.96 -13.59 -14.44
CA ALA A 278 12.32 -14.27 -15.70
C ALA A 278 13.57 -15.16 -15.62
N HIS A 279 14.50 -14.85 -14.71
CA HIS A 279 15.75 -15.61 -14.53
C HIS A 279 15.62 -16.76 -13.52
N GLN A 280 14.46 -16.94 -12.91
CA GLN A 280 14.21 -17.94 -11.88
C GLN A 280 13.38 -19.12 -12.41
N GLN A 281 13.36 -20.21 -11.65
CA GLN A 281 12.60 -21.42 -11.96
C GLN A 281 11.70 -21.77 -10.76
N PHE A 282 10.43 -22.05 -11.05
CA PHE A 282 9.41 -22.41 -10.07
C PHE A 282 8.67 -23.65 -10.57
N ASP A 283 8.30 -24.54 -9.66
CA ASP A 283 7.45 -25.70 -9.98
C ASP A 283 6.03 -25.24 -10.32
N ARG A 284 5.59 -24.15 -9.66
CA ARG A 284 4.27 -23.55 -9.88
C ARG A 284 4.31 -22.03 -9.66
N ILE A 285 3.58 -21.29 -10.50
CA ILE A 285 3.32 -19.86 -10.33
C ILE A 285 1.82 -19.67 -10.11
N LEU A 286 1.46 -19.05 -8.99
CA LEU A 286 0.09 -18.71 -8.63
C LEU A 286 -0.14 -17.22 -8.90
N LEU A 287 -0.85 -16.91 -9.98
CA LEU A 287 -1.28 -15.55 -10.28
C LEU A 287 -2.58 -15.26 -9.52
N CYS A 288 -2.61 -14.18 -8.75
CA CYS A 288 -3.76 -13.74 -7.98
C CYS A 288 -4.22 -12.37 -8.48
N CYS A 289 -5.44 -12.30 -9.01
CA CYS A 289 -6.04 -11.11 -9.60
C CYS A 289 -7.53 -10.96 -9.26
#